data_AF-T1H774-F1
#
_entry.id   AF-T1H774-F1
#
_cell.length_a   1.000
_cell.length_b   1.000
_cell.length_c   1.000
_cell.angle_alpha   90.00
_cell.angle_beta   90.00
_cell.angle_gamma   90.00
#
_symmetry.space_group_name_H-M   'P 1'
#
loop_
_entity.id
_entity.type
_entity.pdbx_description
1 polymer ?
#
loop_
_entity_poly.entity_id
_entity_poly.type
_entity_poly.pdbx_seq_one_letter_code
_entity_poly.pdbx_strand_id
1 'polypeptide(L)'
;GCEDNWCWSNVHRSYEVNISGTNASVAHFHPNWSKGTAGVRGTRPLNNGRYYWELQLSERIFGTSMMFGIGTEKTRLHADSFINLLGEDTNSWGLSHKGVLWHGGVALMYTKRFRENTPTTIGILFNGIEGTLTYYKDGVCLGVAFSGLDK
;
A
#
# COMPACT_ATOMS: atom_id res chain seq x y z
N GLY A 1 -0.20 -16.60 13.45
CA GLY A 1 0.42 -15.38 13.98
C GLY A 1 -0.29 -14.98 15.26
N CYS A 2 0.29 -14.07 16.05
CA CYS A 2 -0.48 -13.33 17.06
C CYS A 2 -1.20 -12.16 16.38
N GLU A 3 -2.31 -11.71 16.95
CA GLU A 3 -2.95 -10.46 16.53
C GLU A 3 -2.07 -9.27 16.89
N ASP A 4 -2.11 -8.24 16.04
CA ASP A 4 -1.34 -7.01 16.21
C ASP A 4 -2.25 -5.80 15.99
N ASN A 5 -1.97 -4.71 16.71
CA ASN A 5 -2.82 -3.51 16.72
C ASN A 5 -2.24 -2.42 15.82
N TRP A 6 -2.15 -2.70 14.53
CA TRP A 6 -1.73 -1.69 13.56
C TRP A 6 -2.83 -0.72 13.19
N CYS A 7 -2.44 0.54 13.10
CA CYS A 7 -3.31 1.65 12.75
C CYS A 7 -2.61 2.61 11.79
N TRP A 8 -3.42 3.43 11.11
CA TRP A 8 -2.92 4.51 10.27
C TRP A 8 -2.40 5.66 11.13
N SER A 9 -1.27 6.23 10.73
CA SER A 9 -0.68 7.36 11.45
C SER A 9 -1.41 8.66 11.15
N ASN A 10 -1.87 9.34 12.20
CA ASN A 10 -2.40 10.71 12.10
C ASN A 10 -1.31 11.74 11.76
N VAL A 11 -0.03 11.40 11.97
CA VAL A 11 1.13 12.28 11.75
C VAL A 11 1.80 12.00 10.41
N HIS A 12 1.89 10.73 10.00
CA HIS A 12 2.59 10.31 8.79
C HIS A 12 1.61 10.05 7.66
N ARG A 13 0.96 11.12 7.21
CA ARG A 13 -0.02 11.11 6.12
C ARG A 13 0.01 12.41 5.33
N SER A 14 -0.53 12.38 4.12
CA SER A 14 -0.94 13.60 3.44
C SER A 14 -2.09 14.28 4.20
N TYR A 15 -2.13 15.61 4.11
CA TYR A 15 -3.25 16.41 4.58
C TYR A 15 -4.58 16.09 3.85
N GLU A 16 -4.52 15.45 2.67
CA GLU A 16 -5.67 14.98 1.90
C GLU A 16 -6.21 13.61 2.36
N VAL A 17 -5.66 13.02 3.42
CA VAL A 17 -6.13 11.74 3.99
C VAL A 17 -6.78 11.96 5.34
N ASN A 18 -8.07 11.69 5.49
CA ASN A 18 -8.75 11.69 6.78
C ASN A 18 -8.73 10.31 7.41
N ILE A 19 -8.36 10.21 8.69
CA ILE A 19 -8.31 8.94 9.42
C ILE A 19 -9.53 8.83 10.34
N SER A 20 -10.18 7.66 10.32
CA SER A 20 -11.39 7.37 11.11
C SER A 20 -11.41 5.90 11.56
N GLY A 21 -12.53 5.48 12.15
CA GLY A 21 -12.74 4.12 12.66
C GLY A 21 -12.06 3.85 14.00
N THR A 22 -12.45 2.75 14.63
CA THR A 22 -11.86 2.30 15.89
C THR A 22 -10.36 2.09 15.70
N ASN A 23 -9.55 2.64 16.61
CA ASN A 23 -8.09 2.60 16.54
C ASN A 23 -7.52 3.12 15.21
N ALA A 24 -8.11 4.15 14.58
CA ALA A 24 -7.55 4.75 13.36
C ALA A 24 -7.33 3.72 12.23
N SER A 25 -8.29 2.80 12.06
CA SER A 25 -8.23 1.68 11.12
C SER A 25 -8.67 2.03 9.69
N VAL A 26 -9.33 3.18 9.49
CA VAL A 26 -9.86 3.58 8.18
C VAL A 26 -9.16 4.84 7.69
N ALA A 27 -8.71 4.83 6.44
CA ALA A 27 -8.11 5.97 5.76
C ALA A 27 -8.99 6.40 4.57
N HIS A 28 -9.52 7.62 4.62
CA HIS A 28 -10.31 8.23 3.56
C HIS A 28 -9.42 9.19 2.75
N PHE A 29 -9.12 8.82 1.52
CA PHE A 29 -8.32 9.63 0.61
C PHE A 29 -9.21 10.59 -0.16
N HIS A 30 -8.82 11.86 -0.23
CA HIS A 30 -9.53 12.89 -1.00
C HIS A 30 -11.05 12.91 -0.73
N PRO A 31 -11.50 13.16 0.52
CA PRO A 31 -12.90 13.05 0.91
C PRO A 31 -13.83 14.02 0.15
N ASN A 32 -13.28 15.08 -0.45
CA ASN A 32 -14.03 16.06 -1.24
C ASN A 32 -13.87 15.83 -2.74
N TRP A 33 -12.64 15.97 -3.26
CA TRP A 33 -12.29 15.71 -4.66
C TRP A 33 -10.79 15.47 -4.82
N SER A 34 -10.41 14.67 -5.81
CA SER A 34 -9.02 14.29 -6.04
C SER A 34 -8.27 15.36 -6.84
N LYS A 35 -7.20 15.91 -6.25
CA LYS A 35 -6.35 16.97 -6.86
C LYS A 35 -4.90 16.53 -7.11
N GLY A 36 -4.63 15.25 -6.97
CA GLY A 36 -3.27 14.74 -6.94
C GLY A 36 -3.22 13.36 -6.33
N THR A 37 -2.10 13.04 -5.70
CA THR A 37 -1.87 11.74 -5.07
C THR A 37 -1.58 11.92 -3.59
N ALA A 38 -2.27 11.14 -2.76
CA ALA A 38 -2.11 11.15 -1.32
C ALA A 38 -1.73 9.76 -0.81
N GLY A 39 -0.97 9.72 0.29
CA GLY A 39 -0.44 8.53 0.93
C GLY A 39 -0.54 8.64 2.44
N VAL A 40 -0.56 7.49 3.12
CA VAL A 40 -0.48 7.37 4.57
C VAL A 40 0.37 6.15 4.92
N ARG A 41 1.12 6.25 6.02
CA ARG A 41 1.87 5.14 6.61
C ARG A 41 1.18 4.62 7.87
N GLY A 42 1.44 3.35 8.19
CA GLY A 42 1.12 2.80 9.50
C GLY A 42 1.97 3.45 10.60
N THR A 43 1.56 3.27 11.85
CA THR A 43 2.24 3.84 13.03
C THR A 43 3.51 3.11 13.44
N ARG A 44 3.72 1.87 12.99
CA ARG A 44 4.83 1.02 13.43
C ARG A 44 5.72 0.58 12.27
N PRO A 45 7.06 0.63 12.43
CA PRO A 45 7.98 0.04 11.46
C PRO A 45 7.90 -1.49 11.43
N LEU A 46 8.32 -2.06 10.30
CA LEU A 46 8.28 -3.50 10.00
C LEU A 46 9.67 -4.12 10.16
N ASN A 47 10.21 -4.17 11.38
CA ASN A 47 11.60 -4.60 11.58
C ASN A 47 11.70 -6.00 12.20
N ASN A 48 12.63 -6.82 11.71
CA ASN A 48 13.04 -8.10 12.33
C ASN A 48 11.88 -9.10 12.54
N GLY A 49 10.98 -9.24 11.57
CA GLY A 49 9.84 -10.13 11.70
C GLY A 49 9.11 -10.45 10.40
N ARG A 50 8.03 -11.23 10.52
CA ARG A 50 7.07 -11.49 9.46
C ARG A 50 5.74 -10.86 9.84
N TYR A 51 5.18 -10.07 8.93
CA TYR A 51 3.95 -9.35 9.19
C TYR A 51 2.98 -9.53 8.05
N TYR A 52 1.72 -9.76 8.42
CA TYR A 52 0.61 -9.87 7.48
C TYR A 52 -0.47 -8.89 7.90
N TRP A 53 -1.00 -8.14 6.94
CA TRP A 53 -2.15 -7.28 7.14
C TRP A 53 -3.02 -7.26 5.89
N GLU A 54 -4.29 -6.90 6.09
CA GLU A 54 -5.27 -6.84 5.01
C GLU A 54 -5.80 -5.41 4.86
N LEU A 55 -5.96 -5.01 3.62
CA LEU A 55 -6.58 -3.76 3.22
C LEU A 55 -7.90 -4.08 2.54
N GLN A 56 -9.01 -3.66 3.14
CA GLN A 56 -10.34 -3.79 2.55
C GLN A 56 -10.65 -2.55 1.71
N LEU A 57 -10.85 -2.75 0.42
CA LEU A 57 -11.22 -1.70 -0.51
C LEU A 57 -12.74 -1.74 -0.67
N SER A 58 -13.43 -0.94 0.13
CA SER A 58 -14.86 -1.11 0.39
C SER A 58 -15.78 -0.75 -0.77
N GLU A 59 -15.53 0.34 -1.50
CA GLU A 59 -16.60 0.88 -2.36
C GLU A 59 -16.23 1.14 -3.81
N ARG A 60 -15.00 1.54 -4.16
CA ARG A 60 -14.60 1.65 -5.57
C ARG A 60 -13.09 1.55 -5.75
N ILE A 61 -12.64 0.58 -6.53
CA ILE A 61 -11.31 0.60 -7.15
C ILE A 61 -11.47 1.30 -8.50
N PHE A 62 -11.08 2.56 -8.57
CA PHE A 62 -11.18 3.39 -9.77
C PHE A 62 -10.14 4.51 -9.71
N GLY A 63 -9.92 5.16 -10.85
CA GLY A 63 -8.98 6.28 -10.95
C GLY A 63 -7.63 5.88 -11.54
N THR A 64 -6.73 6.86 -11.59
CA THR A 64 -5.47 6.75 -12.33
C THR A 64 -4.39 5.96 -11.58
N SER A 65 -4.39 6.05 -10.25
CA SER A 65 -3.37 5.51 -9.35
C SER A 65 -4.01 5.10 -8.02
N MET A 66 -3.98 3.80 -7.73
CA MET A 66 -4.22 3.25 -6.38
C MET A 66 -3.13 2.23 -6.13
N MET A 67 -2.40 2.38 -5.04
CA MET A 67 -1.17 1.65 -4.76
C MET A 67 -1.21 1.06 -3.35
N PHE A 68 -0.61 -0.11 -3.18
CA PHE A 68 -0.53 -0.83 -1.90
C PHE A 68 0.89 -1.35 -1.72
N GLY A 69 1.47 -1.22 -0.53
CA GLY A 69 2.82 -1.75 -0.30
C GLY A 69 3.49 -1.18 0.94
N ILE A 70 4.81 -1.09 0.89
CA ILE A 70 5.65 -0.64 2.00
C ILE A 70 6.59 0.47 1.53
N GLY A 71 7.11 1.23 2.48
CA GLY A 71 8.14 2.21 2.20
C GLY A 71 8.87 2.64 3.47
N THR A 72 10.06 3.19 3.28
CA THR A 72 10.85 3.76 4.37
C THR A 72 10.24 5.10 4.81
N GLU A 73 10.80 5.67 5.88
CA GLU A 73 10.36 6.98 6.37
C GLU A 73 10.53 8.13 5.37
N LYS A 74 11.42 7.94 4.38
CA LYS A 74 11.70 8.90 3.31
C LYS A 74 10.66 8.88 2.19
N THR A 75 9.78 7.89 2.18
CA THR A 75 8.73 7.77 1.15
C THR A 75 7.85 9.01 1.16
N ARG A 76 7.72 9.65 0.00
CA ARG A 76 6.83 10.77 -0.22
C ARG A 76 5.37 10.35 -0.03
N LEU A 77 4.60 11.15 0.71
CA LEU A 77 3.20 10.84 1.01
C LEU A 77 2.20 11.77 0.30
N HIS A 78 2.67 12.76 -0.46
CA HIS A 78 1.77 13.71 -1.11
C HIS A 78 2.36 14.32 -2.38
N ALA A 79 1.56 14.45 -3.44
CA ALA A 79 1.89 15.18 -4.64
C ALA A 79 0.66 15.89 -5.22
N ASP A 80 0.82 17.13 -5.67
CA ASP A 80 -0.18 17.90 -6.43
C ASP A 80 -0.33 17.44 -7.90
N SER A 81 -0.05 16.17 -8.16
CA SER A 81 -0.12 15.54 -9.48
C SER A 81 -0.56 14.08 -9.34
N PHE A 82 -1.13 13.53 -10.42
CA PHE A 82 -1.61 12.15 -10.48
C PHE A 82 -0.45 11.21 -10.85
N ILE A 83 0.22 10.66 -9.85
CA ILE A 83 1.41 9.81 -10.01
C ILE A 83 1.30 8.54 -9.15
N ASN A 84 2.18 7.56 -9.36
CA ASN A 84 2.35 6.45 -8.43
C ASN A 84 3.41 6.87 -7.41
N LEU A 85 3.00 7.15 -6.16
CA LEU A 85 3.96 7.52 -5.10
C LEU A 85 4.80 6.32 -4.66
N LEU A 86 4.17 5.16 -4.45
CA LEU A 86 4.89 3.96 -4.09
C LEU A 86 5.67 3.44 -5.30
N GLY A 87 6.98 3.34 -5.12
CA GLY A 87 7.93 2.94 -6.15
C GLY A 87 8.37 4.05 -7.11
N GLU A 88 8.02 5.32 -6.83
CA GLU A 88 8.54 6.50 -7.56
C GLU A 88 10.07 6.52 -7.53
N ASP A 89 10.63 6.16 -6.37
CA ASP A 89 12.06 6.07 -6.11
C ASP A 89 12.39 4.73 -5.41
N THR A 90 13.60 4.62 -4.87
CA THR A 90 14.08 3.42 -4.18
C THR A 90 13.60 3.32 -2.72
N ASN A 91 12.83 4.28 -2.21
CA ASN A 91 12.39 4.29 -0.82
C ASN A 91 11.11 3.50 -0.59
N SER A 92 10.44 3.02 -1.64
CA SER A 92 9.18 2.30 -1.53
C SER A 92 8.96 1.24 -2.60
N TRP A 93 8.06 0.31 -2.31
CA TRP A 93 7.68 -0.82 -3.15
C TRP A 93 6.16 -0.89 -3.18
N GLY A 94 5.57 -0.83 -4.36
CA GLY A 94 4.12 -0.73 -4.52
C GLY A 94 3.54 -1.63 -5.58
N LEU A 95 2.36 -2.18 -5.32
CA LEU A 95 1.48 -2.80 -6.29
C LEU A 95 0.35 -1.84 -6.64
N SER A 96 0.19 -1.55 -7.92
CA SER A 96 -0.97 -0.81 -8.42
C SER A 96 -2.19 -1.72 -8.58
N HIS A 97 -3.39 -1.16 -8.42
CA HIS A 97 -4.64 -1.87 -8.78
C HIS A 97 -4.69 -2.31 -10.26
N LYS A 98 -3.82 -1.76 -11.11
CA LYS A 98 -3.64 -2.15 -12.51
C LYS A 98 -2.87 -3.47 -12.67
N GLY A 99 -2.39 -4.07 -11.58
CA GLY A 99 -1.64 -5.32 -11.59
C GLY A 99 -0.14 -5.15 -11.85
N VAL A 100 0.37 -3.92 -11.72
CA VAL A 100 1.76 -3.54 -12.02
C VAL A 100 2.50 -3.22 -10.72
N LEU A 101 3.68 -3.80 -10.55
CA LEU A 101 4.63 -3.50 -9.47
C LEU A 101 5.48 -2.28 -9.83
N TRP A 102 5.81 -1.48 -8.83
CA TRP A 102 6.62 -0.27 -8.94
C TRP A 102 7.70 -0.24 -7.87
N HIS A 103 8.93 0.02 -8.31
CA HIS A 103 10.08 0.29 -7.43
C HIS A 103 11.19 0.99 -8.24
N GLY A 104 11.81 2.04 -7.68
CA GLY A 104 12.93 2.73 -8.33
C GLY A 104 12.56 3.35 -9.69
N GLY A 105 11.30 3.76 -9.87
CA GLY A 105 10.76 4.25 -11.14
C GLY A 105 10.52 3.16 -12.20
N VAL A 106 10.79 1.89 -11.88
CA VAL A 106 10.61 0.75 -12.80
C VAL A 106 9.25 0.11 -12.57
N ALA A 107 8.57 -0.22 -13.67
CA ALA A 107 7.27 -0.86 -13.69
C ALA A 107 7.35 -2.29 -14.24
N LEU A 108 6.74 -3.26 -13.56
CA LEU A 108 6.70 -4.66 -13.97
C LEU A 108 5.28 -5.24 -13.86
N MET A 109 4.79 -5.89 -14.91
CA MET A 109 3.51 -6.59 -14.88
C MET A 109 3.61 -7.82 -13.97
N TYR A 110 2.67 -7.97 -13.04
CA TYR A 110 2.73 -8.99 -12.00
C TYR A 110 1.45 -9.81 -11.91
N THR A 111 0.29 -9.17 -12.04
CA THR A 111 -1.00 -9.85 -11.99
C THR A 111 -2.00 -9.17 -12.93
N LYS A 112 -3.15 -9.80 -13.13
CA LYS A 112 -4.26 -9.17 -13.85
C LYS A 112 -4.75 -7.96 -13.08
N ARG A 113 -5.16 -6.91 -13.80
CA ARG A 113 -5.82 -5.73 -13.22
C ARG A 113 -7.00 -6.12 -12.33
N PHE A 114 -7.17 -5.41 -11.23
CA PHE A 114 -8.27 -5.61 -10.30
C PHE A 114 -9.58 -5.13 -10.94
N ARG A 115 -10.68 -5.82 -10.68
CA ARG A 115 -11.97 -5.43 -11.25
C ARG A 115 -12.41 -4.10 -10.63
N GLU A 116 -12.72 -3.14 -11.50
CA GLU A 116 -13.23 -1.84 -11.07
C GLU A 116 -14.61 -2.01 -10.42
N ASN A 117 -14.95 -1.13 -9.48
CA ASN A 117 -16.23 -1.12 -8.76
C ASN A 117 -16.59 -2.46 -8.07
N THR A 118 -15.59 -3.28 -7.75
CA THR A 118 -15.77 -4.53 -7.01
C THR A 118 -14.98 -4.44 -5.71
N PRO A 119 -15.60 -4.73 -4.54
CA PRO A 119 -14.87 -4.83 -3.29
C PRO A 119 -13.73 -5.84 -3.43
N THR A 120 -12.54 -5.46 -2.97
CA THR A 120 -11.35 -6.33 -3.04
C THR A 120 -10.62 -6.25 -1.72
N THR A 121 -10.17 -7.40 -1.23
CA THR A 121 -9.26 -7.46 -0.08
C THR A 121 -7.84 -7.72 -0.58
N ILE A 122 -6.91 -6.84 -0.19
CA ILE A 122 -5.49 -6.98 -0.49
C ILE A 122 -4.77 -7.41 0.78
N GLY A 123 -4.27 -8.65 0.80
CA GLY A 123 -3.38 -9.12 1.83
C GLY A 123 -1.93 -8.81 1.44
N ILE A 124 -1.13 -8.36 2.41
CA ILE A 124 0.29 -8.07 2.21
C ILE A 124 1.07 -8.83 3.26
N LEU A 125 1.98 -9.71 2.82
CA LEU A 125 2.92 -10.42 3.66
C LEU A 125 4.32 -9.84 3.44
N PHE A 126 4.81 -9.12 4.44
CA PHE A 126 6.22 -8.73 4.51
C PHE A 126 6.98 -9.75 5.36
N ASN A 127 7.95 -10.41 4.75
CA ASN A 127 8.88 -11.30 5.43
C ASN A 127 10.24 -10.61 5.53
N GLY A 128 10.48 -9.91 6.65
CA GLY A 128 11.73 -9.19 6.88
C GLY A 128 12.94 -10.09 7.17
N ILE A 129 12.73 -11.40 7.36
CA ILE A 129 13.81 -12.38 7.54
C ILE A 129 14.36 -12.82 6.17
N GLU A 130 13.48 -13.07 5.20
CA GLU A 130 13.85 -13.45 3.83
C GLU A 130 13.94 -12.24 2.89
N GLY A 131 13.56 -11.05 3.36
CA GLY A 131 13.56 -9.83 2.57
C GLY A 131 12.54 -9.86 1.42
N THR A 132 11.35 -10.43 1.62
CA THR A 132 10.34 -10.55 0.55
C THR A 132 9.03 -9.85 0.86
N LEU A 133 8.37 -9.33 -0.17
CA LEU A 133 7.00 -8.84 -0.11
C LEU A 133 6.11 -9.67 -1.05
N THR A 134 5.04 -10.25 -0.49
CA THR A 134 4.08 -11.11 -1.20
C THR A 134 2.69 -10.48 -1.10
N TYR A 135 1.95 -10.47 -2.20
CA TYR A 135 0.58 -9.96 -2.22
C TYR A 135 -0.43 -11.09 -2.36
N TYR A 136 -1.58 -10.90 -1.72
CA TYR A 136 -2.77 -11.73 -1.83
C TYR A 136 -3.92 -10.86 -2.33
N LYS A 137 -4.76 -11.42 -3.17
CA LYS A 137 -6.00 -10.79 -3.62
C LYS A 137 -7.16 -11.71 -3.35
N ASP A 138 -8.10 -11.26 -2.53
CA ASP A 138 -9.30 -12.00 -2.13
C ASP A 138 -8.93 -13.41 -1.59
N GLY A 139 -7.90 -13.46 -0.75
CA GLY A 139 -7.35 -14.69 -0.16
C GLY A 139 -6.42 -15.51 -1.07
N VAL A 140 -6.32 -15.17 -2.36
CA VAL A 140 -5.46 -15.90 -3.31
C VAL A 140 -4.06 -15.30 -3.33
N CYS A 141 -3.04 -16.12 -3.04
CA CYS A 141 -1.63 -15.73 -3.17
C CYS A 141 -1.29 -15.43 -4.62
N LEU A 142 -0.67 -14.27 -4.87
CA LEU A 142 -0.25 -13.84 -6.21
C LEU A 142 1.23 -14.17 -6.50
N GLY A 143 1.97 -14.68 -5.51
CA GLY A 143 3.40 -14.93 -5.58
C GLY A 143 4.24 -13.87 -4.86
N VAL A 144 5.57 -14.02 -4.93
CA VAL A 144 6.51 -13.01 -4.42
C VAL A 144 6.56 -11.86 -5.42
N ALA A 145 6.30 -10.64 -4.95
CA ALA A 145 6.35 -9.43 -5.78
C ALA A 145 7.72 -8.76 -5.72
N PHE A 146 8.33 -8.70 -4.54
CA PHE A 146 9.64 -8.10 -4.34
C PHE A 146 10.51 -8.99 -3.45
N SER A 147 11.82 -8.96 -3.68
CA SER A 147 12.85 -9.70 -2.95
C SER A 147 14.06 -8.81 -2.68
N GLY A 148 14.87 -9.14 -1.68
CA GLY A 148 16.06 -8.38 -1.30
C GLY A 148 15.77 -7.12 -0.47
N LEU A 149 14.68 -7.13 0.28
CA LEU A 149 14.25 -6.03 1.16
C LEU A 149 14.98 -6.00 2.52
N ASP A 150 15.81 -7.01 2.77
CA ASP A 150 16.67 -7.19 3.95
C ASP A 150 18.06 -6.57 3.76
N LYS A 151 18.36 -6.05 2.56
CA LYS A 151 19.67 -5.54 2.16
C LYS A 151 19.78 -4.03 2.17
#